data_AF-A0A348UPX1-F1
#
_entry.id   AF-A0A348UPX1-F1
#
_cell.length_a   1.000
_cell.length_b   1.000
_cell.length_c   1.000
_cell.angle_alpha   90.00
_cell.angle_beta   90.00
_cell.angle_gamma   90.00
#
_symmetry.space_group_name_H-M   'P 1'
#
loop_
_entity.id
_entity.type
_entity.pdbx_description
1 polymer ?
#
loop_
_entity_poly.entity_id
_entity_poly.type
_entity_poly.pdbx_seq_one_letter_code
_entity_poly.pdbx_strand_id
1 'polypeptide(L)' 'MANLHQQYVEVIRPRLLSEGGYDNIMQVPRLVKVTLNMGVGEAVGDRKIMDAAVGDLTAITG' A
#
# COMPACT_ATOMS: atom_id res chain seq x y z
N MET A 1 13.49 -9.14 6.70
CA MET A 1 12.16 -9.61 6.27
C MET A 1 11.13 -8.57 6.71
N ALA A 2 10.18 -8.21 5.84
CA ALA A 2 9.27 -7.08 6.05
C ALA A 2 8.44 -7.27 7.33
N ASN A 3 8.71 -6.43 8.32
CA ASN A 3 8.20 -6.50 9.70
C ASN A 3 6.91 -5.68 9.91
N LEU A 4 6.38 -5.06 8.86
CA LEU A 4 5.26 -4.12 8.96
C LEU A 4 3.98 -4.77 9.49
N HIS A 5 3.70 -6.01 9.10
CA HIS A 5 2.56 -6.75 9.67
C HIS A 5 2.77 -7.01 11.17
N GLN A 6 3.97 -7.43 11.57
CA GLN A 6 4.27 -7.71 12.98
C GLN A 6 4.18 -6.44 13.82
N GLN A 7 4.77 -5.34 13.35
CA GLN A 7 4.66 -4.03 13.97
C GLN A 7 3.20 -3.56 14.06
N TYR A 8 2.37 -3.84 13.04
CA TYR A 8 0.95 -3.55 13.09
C TYR A 8 0.23 -4.34 14.20
N VAL A 9 0.52 -5.63 14.33
CA VAL A 9 -0.13 -6.54 15.29
C VAL A 9 0.28 -6.23 16.73
N GLU A 10 1.57 -5.99 16.96
CA GLU A 10 2.17 -5.89 18.30
C GLU A 10 2.14 -4.47 18.87
N VAL A 11 2.25 -3.45 18.01
CA VAL A 11 2.43 -2.05 18.46
C VAL A 11 1.25 -1.18 18.05
N ILE A 12 0.90 -1.17 16.77
CA ILE A 12 -0.06 -0.18 16.23
C ILE A 12 -1.50 -0.55 16.61
N ARG A 13 -1.90 -1.82 16.49
CA ARG A 13 -3.27 -2.27 16.79
C ARG A 13 -3.65 -2.09 18.26
N PRO A 14 -2.81 -2.44 19.26
CA PRO A 14 -3.12 -2.18 20.67
C PRO A 14 -3.20 -0.68 20.97
N ARG A 15 -2.31 0.12 20.37
CA ARG A 15 -2.32 1.58 20.53
C ARG A 15 -3.58 2.22 19.96
N LEU A 16 -4.02 1.78 18.77
CA LEU A 16 -5.27 2.23 18.16
C LEU A 16 -6.49 1.79 18.94
N LEU A 17 -6.48 0.60 19.55
CA LEU A 17 -7.55 0.13 20.42
C LEU A 17 -7.68 1.04 21.65
N SER A 18 -6.56 1.38 22.30
CA SER A 18 -6.55 2.21 23.51
C SER A 18 -6.81 3.69 23.27
N GLU A 19 -6.22 4.28 22.22
CA GLU A 19 -6.35 5.71 21.91
C GLU A 19 -7.59 6.02 21.05
N GLY A 20 -8.06 5.04 20.27
CA GLY A 20 -9.15 5.19 19.31
C GLY A 20 -10.55 4.86 19.86
N GLY A 21 -10.65 4.40 21.11
CA GLY A 21 -11.94 4.12 21.76
C GLY A 21 -12.75 2.99 21.11
N TYR A 22 -12.07 2.00 20.51
CA TYR A 22 -12.74 0.85 19.91
C TYR A 22 -13.01 -0.22 20.96
N ASP A 23 -14.25 -0.70 21.04
CA ASP A 23 -14.64 -1.74 22.00
C ASP A 23 -14.23 -3.15 21.54
N ASN A 24 -13.94 -3.32 20.25
CA ASN A 24 -13.63 -4.60 19.65
C ASN A 24 -12.36 -4.54 18.79
N ILE A 25 -11.46 -5.49 18.97
CA ILE A 25 -10.22 -5.67 18.20
C ILE A 25 -10.51 -5.77 16.68
N MET A 26 -11.68 -6.30 16.31
CA MET A 26 -12.08 -6.41 14.92
C MET A 26 -12.45 -5.07 14.26
N GLN A 27 -12.75 -4.04 15.05
CA GLN A 27 -13.06 -2.69 14.56
C GLN A 27 -11.80 -1.88 14.22
N VAL A 28 -10.63 -2.30 14.70
CA VAL A 28 -9.37 -1.58 14.45
C VAL A 28 -9.06 -1.56 12.94
N PRO A 29 -8.85 -0.38 12.33
CA PRO A 29 -8.63 -0.24 10.89
C PRO A 29 -7.44 -1.04 10.37
N ARG A 30 -7.64 -1.71 9.23
CA ARG A 30 -6.62 -2.57 8.58
C ARG A 30 -6.32 -2.08 7.17
N LEU A 31 -5.10 -2.32 6.73
CA LEU A 31 -4.68 -2.05 5.36
C LEU A 31 -5.17 -3.19 4.45
N VAL A 32 -6.13 -2.89 3.56
CA VAL A 32 -6.78 -3.91 2.71
C VAL A 32 -6.04 -4.10 1.38
N LYS A 33 -5.66 -3.01 0.73
CA LYS A 33 -4.88 -3.04 -0.52
C LYS A 33 -4.13 -1.72 -0.71
N VAL A 34 -2.99 -1.79 -1.41
CA VAL A 34 -2.31 -0.63 -1.97
C VAL A 34 -2.41 -0.73 -3.48
N THR A 35 -2.96 0.29 -4.13
CA THR A 35 -3.02 0.36 -5.59
C THR A 35 -2.07 1.47 -6.03
N LEU A 36 -1.10 1.11 -6.85
CA LEU A 36 -0.19 2.08 -7.46
C LEU A 36 -0.72 2.44 -8.84
N ASN A 37 -0.77 3.74 -9.11
CA ASN A 37 -1.20 4.28 -10.38
C ASN A 37 -0.09 5.18 -10.92
N MET A 38 0.28 4.99 -12.18
CA MET A 38 1.21 5.86 -12.88
C MET A 38 0.47 6.55 -14.02
N GLY A 39 0.30 7.86 -13.91
CA GLY A 39 -0.36 8.67 -14.95
C GLY A 39 0.60 8.95 -16.10
N VAL A 40 0.53 8.16 -17.17
CA VAL A 40 1.38 8.34 -18.36
C VAL A 40 0.61 9.09 -19.45
N GLY A 41 0.38 10.38 -19.24
CA GLY A 41 -0.44 11.22 -20.14
C GLY A 41 0.12 11.40 -21.56
N GLU A 42 1.44 11.31 -21.73
CA GLU A 42 2.13 11.43 -23.02
C GLU A 42 2.22 10.10 -23.80
N ALA A 43 1.94 8.96 -23.15
CA ALA A 43 2.08 7.63 -23.76
C ALA A 43 0.90 7.21 -24.66
N VAL A 44 -0.12 8.06 -24.83
CA VAL A 44 -1.22 7.79 -25.78
C VAL A 44 -0.68 7.71 -27.22
N GLY A 45 0.44 8.38 -27.52
CA GLY A 45 1.08 8.39 -28.84
C GLY A 45 2.31 7.48 -29.00
N ASP A 46 3.01 7.12 -27.92
CA ASP A 46 4.26 6.34 -28.00
C ASP A 46 4.25 5.14 -27.05
N ARG A 47 4.17 3.95 -27.66
CA ARG A 47 4.13 2.66 -26.98
C ARG A 47 5.39 2.38 -26.16
N LYS A 48 6.55 2.93 -26.55
CA LYS A 48 7.82 2.72 -25.83
C LYS A 48 7.81 3.31 -24.43
N ILE A 49 7.15 4.47 -24.26
CA ILE A 49 7.04 5.14 -22.97
C ILE A 49 6.11 4.35 -22.05
N MET A 50 5.05 3.76 -22.61
CA MET A 50 4.16 2.88 -21.86
C MET A 50 4.88 1.61 -21.38
N ASP A 51 5.65 0.96 -22.26
CA ASP A 51 6.42 -0.23 -21.90
C ASP A 51 7.50 0.09 -20.85
N ALA A 52 8.14 1.27 -20.93
CA ALA A 52 9.09 1.74 -19.93
C ALA A 52 8.42 1.99 -18.57
N ALA A 53 7.27 2.68 -18.55
CA ALA A 53 6.48 2.94 -17.35
C ALA A 53 6.02 1.63 -16.65
N VAL A 54 5.63 0.63 -17.42
CA VAL A 54 5.31 -0.71 -16.90
C VAL A 54 6.56 -1.37 -16.32
N GLY A 55 7.70 -1.26 -17.00
CA GLY A 55 8.99 -1.76 -16.51
C GLY A 55 9.40 -1.13 -15.17
N ASP A 56 9.27 0.18 -15.05
CA ASP A 56 9.58 0.92 -13.82
C ASP A 56 8.64 0.54 -12.67
N LEU A 57 7.32 0.47 -12.93
CA LEU A 57 6.37 0.01 -11.92
C LEU A 57 6.70 -1.41 -11.47
N THR A 58 6.98 -2.31 -12.40
CA THR A 58 7.35 -3.70 -12.09
C THR A 58 8.64 -3.76 -11.27
N ALA A 59 9.66 -2.96 -11.61
CA ALA A 59 10.91 -2.92 -10.85
C ALA A 59 10.71 -2.38 -9.42
N ILE A 60 9.81 -1.42 -9.22
CA ILE A 60 9.50 -0.84 -7.91
C ILE A 60 8.63 -1.77 -7.06
N THR A 61 7.62 -2.39 -7.66
CA THR A 61 6.58 -3.12 -6.92
C THR A 61 6.80 -4.62 -6.87
N GLY A 62 7.66 -5.15 -7.75
CA GLY A 62 8.02 -6.58 -7.84
C GLY A 62 6.96 -7.41 -8.54
#